data_AF-A0A948UVN2-F1
#
_entry.id   AF-A0A948UVN2-F1
#
_cell.length_a   1.000
_cell.length_b   1.000
_cell.length_c   1.000
_cell.angle_alpha   90.00
_cell.angle_beta   90.00
_cell.angle_gamma   90.00
#
_symmetry.space_group_name_H-M   'P 1'
#
loop_
_entity.id
_entity.type
_entity.pdbx_description
1 polymer ?
#
loop_
_entity_poly.entity_id
_entity_poly.type
_entity_poly.pdbx_seq_one_letter_code
_entity_poly.pdbx_strand_id
1 'polypeptide(L)'
;MRNLLLAAVSCAVLTGAAALPAAAAPLAAAPSQAGLAGNADAISDAELRSFAEAMKAVRPIAAAAGSAPTAEQQAQMAAAIEASGLALTRFNAISAAVSADPVVRARAELAATDPSPAGSAAAAVTDAEVDQFSVAMAAVQPIAAALNGAAPNAEQQAQMAAAIEASGLALERFNAISGAVSQDAHLRARLAVADARRNS
;
A
#
# COMPACT_ATOMS: atom_id res chain seq x y z
N MET A 1 -3.39 -28.15 40.81
CA MET A 1 -2.22 -27.62 41.55
C MET A 1 -1.67 -28.77 42.37
N ARG A 2 -0.45 -29.24 42.06
CA ARG A 2 0.21 -30.31 42.80
C ARG A 2 1.64 -29.89 43.12
N ASN A 3 1.77 -29.48 44.37
CA ASN A 3 2.90 -29.52 45.30
C ASN A 3 4.32 -29.63 44.72
N LEU A 4 5.24 -28.79 45.23
CA LEU A 4 6.20 -29.26 46.24
C LEU A 4 7.00 -28.10 46.87
N LEU A 5 7.01 -28.12 48.20
CA LEU A 5 7.95 -27.42 49.08
C LEU A 5 9.40 -27.78 48.75
N LEU A 6 10.35 -26.88 49.06
CA LEU A 6 11.49 -27.10 49.98
C LEU A 6 12.32 -25.79 50.01
N ALA A 7 12.32 -25.07 51.14
CA ALA A 7 13.32 -25.17 52.21
C ALA A 7 14.60 -24.39 51.89
N ALA A 8 14.72 -23.23 52.54
CA ALA A 8 15.88 -22.37 52.56
C ALA A 8 17.05 -23.01 53.31
N VAL A 9 18.26 -22.92 52.76
CA VAL A 9 19.51 -22.92 53.51
C VAL A 9 20.42 -21.87 52.88
N SER A 10 20.58 -20.76 53.60
CA SER A 10 21.61 -19.76 53.35
C SER A 10 22.98 -20.36 53.62
N CYS A 11 23.93 -20.15 52.72
CA CYS A 11 25.35 -20.24 53.03
C CYS A 11 26.07 -19.07 52.36
N ALA A 12 26.32 -18.04 53.15
CA ALA A 12 27.22 -16.96 52.78
C ALA A 12 28.65 -17.45 53.03
N VAL A 13 29.49 -17.41 52.00
CA VAL A 13 30.95 -17.48 52.16
C VAL A 13 31.55 -16.35 51.35
N LEU A 14 32.03 -15.33 52.05
CA LEU A 14 32.98 -14.36 51.51
C LEU A 14 34.35 -15.03 51.43
N THR A 15 35.03 -14.92 50.29
CA THR A 15 36.48 -14.73 50.20
C THR A 15 36.81 -14.14 48.83
N GLY A 16 37.51 -13.02 48.82
CA GLY A 16 37.91 -12.30 47.61
C GLY A 16 39.19 -12.87 46.99
N ALA A 17 39.31 -12.70 45.68
CA ALA A 17 40.58 -12.66 44.97
C ALA A 17 40.39 -11.88 43.67
N ALA A 18 41.27 -10.90 43.45
CA ALA A 18 41.26 -9.97 42.33
C ALA A 18 41.57 -10.68 40.99
N ALA A 19 40.82 -10.34 39.94
CA ALA A 19 41.19 -10.59 38.56
C ALA A 19 40.65 -9.47 37.66
N LEU A 20 41.59 -8.64 37.17
CA LEU A 20 41.64 -7.89 35.90
C LEU A 20 40.33 -7.30 35.31
N PRO A 21 40.26 -5.99 34.99
CA PRO A 21 39.19 -5.48 34.15
C PRO A 21 39.38 -6.01 32.72
N ALA A 22 38.53 -6.95 32.32
CA ALA A 22 38.32 -7.23 30.90
C ALA A 22 37.69 -5.97 30.28
N ALA A 23 38.42 -5.32 29.39
CA ALA A 23 37.89 -4.25 28.56
C ALA A 23 36.74 -4.82 27.74
N ALA A 24 35.50 -4.48 28.12
CA ALA A 24 34.32 -4.73 27.32
C ALA A 24 34.46 -3.89 26.04
N ALA A 25 34.76 -4.54 24.92
CA ALA A 25 34.55 -3.93 23.62
C ALA A 25 33.07 -3.51 23.51
N PRO A 26 32.75 -2.30 23.04
CA PRO A 26 31.36 -1.92 22.82
C PRO A 26 30.78 -2.90 21.80
N LEU A 27 29.78 -3.67 22.23
CA LEU A 27 28.87 -4.34 21.32
C LEU A 27 28.33 -3.27 20.39
N ALA A 28 28.74 -3.33 19.12
CA ALA A 28 28.15 -2.55 18.06
C ALA A 28 26.64 -2.77 18.13
N ALA A 29 25.90 -1.70 18.43
CA ALA A 29 24.46 -1.71 18.39
C ALA A 29 24.05 -2.23 17.01
N ALA A 30 23.32 -3.34 16.99
CA ALA A 30 22.63 -3.78 15.79
C ALA A 30 21.84 -2.58 15.24
N PRO A 31 21.87 -2.32 13.91
CA PRO A 31 21.18 -1.18 13.33
C PRO A 31 19.72 -1.22 13.79
N SER A 32 19.35 -0.20 14.55
CA SER A 32 18.02 -0.08 15.11
C SER A 32 17.04 0.03 13.94
N GLN A 33 16.07 -0.89 13.86
CA GLN A 33 14.98 -0.91 12.87
C GLN A 33 14.01 0.29 13.02
N ALA A 34 14.38 1.29 13.82
CA ALA A 34 13.65 2.54 14.04
C ALA A 34 13.59 3.44 12.78
N GLY A 35 14.31 3.11 11.71
CA GLY A 35 14.22 3.80 10.40
C GLY A 35 13.09 3.30 9.49
N LEU A 36 12.35 2.25 9.85
CA LEU A 36 11.34 1.66 8.95
C LEU A 36 9.96 2.35 9.01
N ALA A 37 9.68 3.12 10.06
CA ALA A 37 8.38 3.77 10.27
C ALA A 37 8.14 5.02 9.40
N GLY A 38 9.14 5.49 8.64
CA GLY A 38 9.00 6.61 7.70
C GLY A 38 8.64 6.24 6.26
N ASN A 39 8.33 4.97 5.96
CA ASN A 39 8.41 4.44 4.59
C ASN A 39 7.19 4.60 3.68
N ALA A 40 6.00 4.96 4.19
CA ALA A 40 4.82 5.13 3.31
C ALA A 40 4.98 6.34 2.36
N ASP A 41 5.59 7.42 2.85
CA ASP A 41 6.01 8.60 2.05
C ASP A 41 7.35 8.36 1.33
N ALA A 42 8.13 7.35 1.75
CA ALA A 42 9.43 7.02 1.15
C ALA A 42 9.35 6.06 -0.04
N ILE A 43 8.18 5.46 -0.35
CA ILE A 43 8.00 4.63 -1.55
C ILE A 43 7.48 5.52 -2.68
N SER A 44 8.35 5.77 -3.65
CA SER A 44 8.02 6.57 -4.84
C SER A 44 7.19 5.79 -5.86
N ASP A 45 6.46 6.50 -6.72
CA ASP A 45 5.69 5.87 -7.82
C ASP A 45 6.61 5.20 -8.85
N ALA A 46 7.85 5.68 -8.99
CA ALA A 46 8.86 5.03 -9.82
C ALA A 46 9.24 3.65 -9.26
N GLU A 47 9.45 3.55 -7.95
CA GLU A 47 9.73 2.27 -7.29
C GLU A 47 8.54 1.32 -7.35
N LEU A 48 7.30 1.82 -7.23
CA LEU A 48 6.10 1.00 -7.39
C LEU A 48 5.97 0.45 -8.82
N ARG A 49 6.39 1.22 -9.82
CA ARG A 49 6.41 0.76 -11.21
C ARG A 49 7.49 -0.30 -11.44
N SER A 50 8.70 -0.08 -10.94
CA SER A 50 9.74 -1.12 -10.96
C SER A 50 9.30 -2.38 -10.21
N PHE A 51 8.57 -2.22 -9.11
CA PHE A 51 8.01 -3.34 -8.35
C PHE A 51 6.99 -4.13 -9.16
N ALA A 52 6.08 -3.44 -9.86
CA ALA A 52 5.11 -4.08 -10.76
C ALA A 52 5.79 -4.86 -11.89
N GLU A 53 6.82 -4.27 -12.52
CA GLU A 53 7.62 -4.94 -13.56
C GLU A 53 8.37 -6.16 -13.01
N ALA A 54 9.01 -6.04 -11.84
CA ALA A 54 9.65 -7.15 -11.15
C ALA A 54 8.65 -8.29 -10.88
N MET A 55 7.46 -7.98 -10.37
CA MET A 55 6.40 -8.98 -10.12
C MET A 55 5.98 -9.68 -11.42
N LYS A 56 5.83 -8.94 -12.52
CA LYS A 56 5.50 -9.50 -13.84
C LYS A 56 6.59 -10.43 -14.36
N ALA A 57 7.86 -10.09 -14.16
CA ALA A 57 9.01 -10.90 -14.57
C ALA A 57 9.24 -12.14 -13.68
N VAL A 58 9.01 -12.01 -12.37
CA VAL A 58 9.19 -13.09 -11.38
C VAL A 58 8.09 -14.15 -11.46
N ARG A 59 6.84 -13.75 -11.75
CA ARG A 59 5.67 -14.66 -11.84
C ARG A 59 5.89 -15.92 -12.68
N PRO A 60 6.35 -15.85 -13.95
CA PRO A 60 6.56 -17.05 -14.75
C PRO A 60 7.68 -17.96 -14.19
N ILE A 61 8.71 -17.40 -13.57
CA ILE A 61 9.80 -18.15 -12.94
C ILE A 61 9.27 -18.92 -11.72
N ALA A 62 8.50 -18.23 -10.87
CA ALA A 62 7.87 -18.84 -9.71
C ALA A 62 6.84 -19.92 -10.10
N ALA A 63 6.09 -19.71 -11.18
CA ALA A 63 5.15 -20.71 -11.70
C ALA A 63 5.86 -21.99 -12.17
N ALA A 64 7.06 -21.86 -12.76
CA ALA A 64 7.89 -22.99 -13.18
C ALA A 64 8.63 -23.70 -12.03
N ALA A 65 8.73 -23.05 -10.86
CA ALA A 65 9.46 -23.54 -9.70
C ALA A 65 8.73 -24.61 -8.87
N GLY A 66 7.42 -24.78 -9.04
CA GLY A 66 6.63 -25.69 -8.21
C GLY A 66 6.65 -25.27 -6.72
N SER A 67 6.60 -26.24 -5.80
CA SER A 67 6.51 -25.96 -4.35
C SER A 67 7.80 -25.43 -3.71
N ALA A 68 8.96 -25.55 -4.37
CA ALA A 68 10.25 -25.11 -3.86
C ALA A 68 11.20 -24.68 -5.00
N PRO A 69 11.53 -23.39 -5.11
CA PRO A 69 12.46 -22.90 -6.14
C PRO A 69 13.86 -23.48 -5.98
N THR A 70 14.43 -23.98 -7.09
CA THR A 70 15.84 -24.41 -7.15
C THR A 70 16.78 -23.21 -7.00
N ALA A 71 18.06 -23.46 -6.69
CA ALA A 71 19.05 -22.38 -6.57
C ALA A 71 19.17 -21.55 -7.87
N GLU A 72 19.08 -22.20 -9.02
CA GLU A 72 19.06 -21.53 -10.33
C GLU A 72 17.82 -20.65 -10.49
N GLN A 73 16.65 -21.12 -10.07
CA GLN A 73 15.41 -20.34 -10.13
C GLN A 73 15.45 -19.15 -9.16
N GLN A 74 16.01 -19.33 -7.96
CA GLN A 74 16.22 -18.23 -7.01
C GLN A 74 17.14 -17.15 -7.60
N ALA A 75 18.23 -17.56 -8.27
CA ALA A 75 19.12 -16.64 -8.97
C ALA A 75 18.41 -15.91 -10.12
N GLN A 76 17.56 -16.61 -10.89
CA GLN A 76 16.75 -16.00 -11.94
C GLN A 76 15.73 -14.99 -11.40
N MET A 77 15.07 -15.30 -10.28
CA MET A 77 14.16 -14.36 -9.62
C MET A 77 14.89 -13.11 -9.13
N ALA A 78 16.06 -13.26 -8.51
CA ALA A 78 16.88 -12.13 -8.08
C ALA A 78 17.32 -11.26 -9.26
N ALA A 79 17.80 -11.89 -10.36
CA ALA A 79 18.18 -11.17 -11.58
C ALA A 79 17.00 -10.43 -12.23
N ALA A 80 15.80 -11.02 -12.22
CA ALA A 80 14.59 -10.38 -12.73
C ALA A 80 14.19 -9.14 -11.90
N ILE A 81 14.37 -9.19 -10.58
CA ILE A 81 14.15 -8.05 -9.69
C ILE A 81 15.18 -6.95 -9.97
N GLU A 82 16.46 -7.31 -10.07
CA GLU A 82 17.53 -6.35 -10.38
C GLU A 82 17.35 -5.69 -11.75
N ALA A 83 16.90 -6.44 -12.76
CA ALA A 83 16.60 -5.92 -14.10
C ALA A 83 15.47 -4.87 -14.11
N SER A 84 14.59 -4.88 -13.10
CA SER A 84 13.56 -3.85 -12.92
C SER A 84 14.10 -2.53 -12.34
N GLY A 85 15.38 -2.50 -11.94
CA GLY A 85 16.01 -1.38 -11.25
C GLY A 85 15.82 -1.39 -9.73
N LEU A 86 15.28 -2.48 -9.16
CA LEU A 86 15.13 -2.64 -7.71
C LEU A 86 16.17 -3.60 -7.14
N ALA A 87 16.73 -3.26 -5.99
CA ALA A 87 17.45 -4.23 -5.16
C ALA A 87 16.46 -5.20 -4.51
N LEU A 88 16.87 -6.47 -4.33
CA LEU A 88 16.04 -7.50 -3.68
C LEU A 88 15.53 -7.07 -2.29
N THR A 89 16.39 -6.45 -1.47
CA THR A 89 15.99 -5.92 -0.16
C THR A 89 14.89 -4.87 -0.27
N ARG A 90 14.94 -4.00 -1.29
CA ARG A 90 13.92 -2.97 -1.51
C ARG A 90 12.62 -3.56 -2.04
N PHE A 91 12.70 -4.54 -2.94
CA PHE A 91 11.54 -5.30 -3.40
C PHE A 91 10.79 -5.97 -2.25
N ASN A 92 11.51 -6.61 -1.32
CA ASN A 92 10.91 -7.23 -0.13
C ASN A 92 10.26 -6.18 0.80
N ALA A 93 10.90 -5.02 0.99
CA ALA A 93 10.34 -3.93 1.78
C ALA A 93 9.04 -3.37 1.18
N ILE A 94 9.01 -3.16 -0.14
CA ILE A 94 7.80 -2.74 -0.85
C ILE A 94 6.72 -3.82 -0.75
N SER A 95 7.07 -5.10 -0.89
CA SER A 95 6.13 -6.22 -0.73
C SER A 95 5.47 -6.24 0.64
N ALA A 96 6.25 -6.01 1.70
CA ALA A 96 5.73 -5.90 3.07
C ALA A 96 4.81 -4.68 3.22
N ALA A 97 5.18 -3.52 2.66
CA ALA A 97 4.37 -2.31 2.71
C ALA A 97 3.04 -2.46 1.96
N VAL A 98 3.05 -3.04 0.75
CA VAL A 98 1.85 -3.37 -0.04
C VAL A 98 0.90 -4.30 0.73
N SER A 99 1.45 -5.21 1.55
CA SER A 99 0.65 -6.12 2.36
C SER A 99 0.04 -5.45 3.59
N ALA A 100 0.73 -4.44 4.16
CA ALA A 100 0.36 -3.80 5.42
C ALA A 100 -0.52 -2.55 5.25
N ASP A 101 -0.38 -1.81 4.15
CA ASP A 101 -1.01 -0.52 3.95
C ASP A 101 -1.94 -0.52 2.72
N PRO A 102 -3.25 -0.25 2.89
CA PRO A 102 -4.21 -0.23 1.79
C PRO A 102 -3.93 0.86 0.76
N VAL A 103 -3.38 2.01 1.16
CA VAL A 103 -2.99 3.11 0.25
C VAL A 103 -1.79 2.69 -0.59
N VAL A 104 -0.78 2.06 0.02
CA VAL A 104 0.39 1.54 -0.72
C VAL A 104 -0.04 0.44 -1.71
N ARG A 105 -0.96 -0.43 -1.30
CA ARG A 105 -1.54 -1.45 -2.19
C ARG A 105 -2.23 -0.84 -3.40
N ALA A 106 -3.12 0.13 -3.18
CA ALA A 106 -3.82 0.82 -4.28
C ALA A 106 -2.84 1.54 -5.22
N ARG A 107 -1.79 2.16 -4.68
CA ARG A 107 -0.74 2.81 -5.49
C ARG A 107 0.07 1.81 -6.30
N ALA A 108 0.36 0.62 -5.77
CA ALA A 108 1.02 -0.44 -6.51
C ALA A 108 0.15 -0.97 -7.66
N GLU A 109 -1.16 -1.11 -7.45
CA GLU A 109 -2.11 -1.49 -8.50
C GLU A 109 -2.21 -0.42 -9.60
N LEU A 110 -2.23 0.86 -9.22
CA LEU A 110 -2.16 1.98 -10.16
C LEU A 110 -0.87 1.95 -10.98
N ALA A 111 0.28 1.73 -10.34
CA ALA A 111 1.57 1.66 -11.02
C ALA A 111 1.69 0.47 -11.98
N ALA A 112 0.94 -0.61 -11.73
CA ALA A 112 0.85 -1.78 -12.59
C ALA A 112 -0.18 -1.63 -13.74
N THR A 113 -0.93 -0.53 -13.77
CA THR A 113 -1.95 -0.26 -14.79
C THR A 113 -1.38 0.65 -15.87
N ASP A 114 -1.57 0.29 -17.13
CA ASP A 114 -1.15 1.12 -18.27
C ASP A 114 -1.81 2.50 -18.20
N PRO A 115 -1.09 3.60 -18.49
CA PRO A 115 -1.65 4.94 -18.43
C PRO A 115 -2.80 5.11 -19.43
N SER A 116 -3.77 5.95 -19.08
CA SER A 116 -4.87 6.32 -19.97
C SER A 116 -4.32 6.82 -21.33
N PRO A 117 -4.91 6.42 -22.47
CA PRO A 117 -4.42 6.83 -23.79
C PRO A 117 -4.37 8.36 -23.92
N ALA A 118 -3.28 8.88 -24.50
CA ALA A 118 -3.13 10.32 -24.71
C ALA A 118 -4.30 10.88 -25.55
N GLY A 119 -4.86 12.01 -25.11
CA GLY A 119 -6.03 12.63 -25.74
C GLY A 119 -7.38 11.98 -25.38
N SER A 120 -7.41 10.91 -24.59
CA SER A 120 -8.67 10.39 -24.04
C SER A 120 -9.26 11.32 -22.98
N ALA A 121 -10.58 11.22 -22.77
CA ALA A 121 -11.25 11.94 -21.69
C ALA A 121 -10.64 11.61 -20.31
N ALA A 122 -10.24 10.35 -20.10
CA ALA A 122 -9.61 9.90 -18.86
C ALA A 122 -8.22 10.51 -18.63
N ALA A 123 -7.41 10.64 -19.69
CA ALA A 123 -6.10 11.30 -19.61
C ALA A 123 -6.20 12.80 -19.30
N ALA A 124 -7.33 13.44 -19.62
CA ALA A 124 -7.60 14.84 -19.30
C ALA A 124 -8.11 15.06 -17.85
N VAL A 125 -8.33 14.01 -17.06
CA VAL A 125 -8.76 14.14 -15.66
C VAL A 125 -7.55 14.42 -14.77
N THR A 126 -7.57 15.54 -14.07
CA THR A 126 -6.50 15.95 -13.14
C THR A 126 -6.59 15.21 -11.81
N ASP A 127 -5.52 15.19 -11.02
CA ASP A 127 -5.55 14.56 -9.68
C ASP A 127 -6.53 15.27 -8.74
N ALA A 128 -6.62 16.59 -8.83
CA ALA A 128 -7.62 17.36 -8.10
C ALA A 128 -9.05 16.91 -8.44
N GLU A 129 -9.35 16.69 -9.72
CA GLU A 129 -10.67 16.20 -10.14
C GLU A 129 -10.93 14.76 -9.68
N VAL A 130 -9.90 13.90 -9.61
CA VAL A 130 -10.04 12.55 -9.03
C VAL A 130 -10.43 12.64 -7.55
N ASP A 131 -9.78 13.51 -6.77
CA ASP A 131 -10.09 13.70 -5.35
C ASP A 131 -11.51 14.28 -5.16
N GLN A 132 -11.85 15.34 -5.90
CA GLN A 132 -13.18 15.95 -5.85
C GLN A 132 -14.28 14.98 -6.29
N PHE A 133 -13.99 14.12 -7.28
CA PHE A 133 -14.94 13.11 -7.76
C PHE A 133 -15.14 12.02 -6.71
N SER A 134 -14.05 11.57 -6.06
CA SER A 134 -14.11 10.63 -4.95
C SER A 134 -14.96 11.17 -3.78
N VAL A 135 -14.79 12.45 -3.44
CA VAL A 135 -15.61 13.13 -2.41
C VAL A 135 -17.08 13.21 -2.84
N ALA A 136 -17.35 13.61 -4.08
CA ALA A 136 -18.73 13.68 -4.61
C ALA A 136 -19.42 12.30 -4.57
N MET A 137 -18.73 11.24 -5.00
CA MET A 137 -19.27 9.87 -4.97
C MET A 137 -19.64 9.43 -3.55
N ALA A 138 -18.78 9.71 -2.56
CA ALA A 138 -19.08 9.39 -1.16
C ALA A 138 -20.26 10.22 -0.61
N ALA A 139 -20.41 11.48 -1.03
CA ALA A 139 -21.51 12.34 -0.61
C ALA A 139 -22.86 11.94 -1.26
N VAL A 140 -22.83 11.47 -2.51
CA VAL A 140 -24.03 11.03 -3.24
C VAL A 140 -24.48 9.63 -2.79
N GLN A 141 -23.57 8.75 -2.39
CA GLN A 141 -23.88 7.37 -1.98
C GLN A 141 -24.98 7.23 -0.92
N PRO A 142 -25.01 7.96 0.21
CA PRO A 142 -26.08 7.85 1.20
C PRO A 142 -27.43 8.33 0.66
N ILE A 143 -27.44 9.34 -0.22
CA ILE A 143 -28.66 9.82 -0.90
C ILE A 143 -29.21 8.71 -1.79
N ALA A 144 -28.36 8.11 -2.62
CA ALA A 144 -28.73 6.99 -3.49
C ALA A 144 -29.19 5.75 -2.72
N ALA A 145 -28.55 5.43 -1.59
CA ALA A 145 -28.95 4.33 -0.72
C ALA A 145 -30.35 4.55 -0.11
N ALA A 146 -30.68 5.80 0.26
CA ALA A 146 -32.00 6.15 0.76
C ALA A 146 -33.12 5.99 -0.29
N LEU A 147 -32.79 6.01 -1.58
CA LEU A 147 -33.76 5.79 -2.66
C LEU A 147 -34.23 4.34 -2.77
N ASN A 148 -33.48 3.36 -2.26
CA ASN A 148 -33.81 1.93 -2.34
C ASN A 148 -34.21 1.47 -3.76
N GLY A 149 -33.52 1.98 -4.79
CA GLY A 149 -33.80 1.69 -6.20
C GLY A 149 -34.94 2.50 -6.84
N ALA A 150 -35.58 3.41 -6.11
CA ALA A 150 -36.52 4.37 -6.68
C ALA A 150 -35.80 5.46 -7.48
N ALA A 151 -36.50 6.03 -8.46
CA ALA A 151 -36.02 7.22 -9.15
C ALA A 151 -36.00 8.42 -8.18
N PRO A 152 -34.92 9.23 -8.17
CA PRO A 152 -34.83 10.40 -7.32
C PRO A 152 -35.86 11.45 -7.74
N ASN A 153 -36.59 11.99 -6.75
CA ASN A 153 -37.50 13.12 -6.95
C ASN A 153 -36.73 14.45 -7.12
N ALA A 154 -37.43 15.55 -7.42
CA ALA A 154 -36.79 16.85 -7.69
C ALA A 154 -35.94 17.37 -6.51
N GLU A 155 -36.39 17.17 -5.27
CA GLU A 155 -35.64 17.58 -4.08
C GLU A 155 -34.37 16.74 -3.92
N GLN A 156 -34.46 15.43 -4.13
CA GLN A 156 -33.32 14.52 -4.07
C GLN A 156 -32.32 14.79 -5.21
N GLN A 157 -32.81 15.14 -6.40
CA GLN A 157 -31.96 15.58 -7.52
C GLN A 157 -31.20 16.86 -7.15
N ALA A 158 -31.87 17.83 -6.53
CA ALA A 158 -31.22 19.05 -6.04
C ALA A 158 -30.18 18.76 -4.94
N GLN A 159 -30.47 17.82 -4.02
CA GLN A 159 -29.52 17.40 -2.99
C GLN A 159 -28.27 16.73 -3.58
N MET A 160 -28.43 15.85 -4.57
CA MET A 160 -27.29 15.23 -5.25
C MET A 160 -26.45 16.26 -6.01
N ALA A 161 -27.09 17.21 -6.71
CA ALA A 161 -26.39 18.28 -7.41
C ALA A 161 -25.59 19.16 -6.43
N ALA A 162 -26.21 19.56 -5.32
CA ALA A 162 -25.55 20.33 -4.27
C ALA A 162 -24.37 19.57 -3.63
N ALA A 163 -24.51 18.25 -3.42
CA ALA A 163 -23.44 17.40 -2.89
C ALA A 163 -22.23 17.32 -3.85
N ILE A 164 -22.49 17.27 -5.16
CA ILE A 164 -21.44 17.29 -6.20
C ILE A 164 -20.77 18.67 -6.25
N GLU A 165 -21.54 19.75 -6.24
CA GLU A 165 -21.00 21.12 -6.23
C GLU A 165 -20.18 21.41 -4.97
N ALA A 166 -20.58 20.87 -3.82
CA ALA A 166 -19.85 21.00 -2.57
C ALA A 166 -18.47 20.31 -2.61
N SER A 167 -18.26 19.35 -3.51
CA SER A 167 -16.93 18.76 -3.72
C SER A 167 -16.02 19.64 -4.61
N GLY A 168 -16.54 20.74 -5.17
CA GLY A 168 -15.83 21.61 -6.10
C GLY A 168 -15.91 21.16 -7.56
N LEU A 169 -16.73 20.15 -7.87
CA LEU A 169 -17.01 19.72 -9.25
C LEU A 169 -18.34 20.28 -9.75
N ALA A 170 -18.36 20.74 -10.99
CA ALA A 170 -19.61 20.98 -11.70
C ALA A 170 -20.30 19.64 -12.04
N LEU A 171 -21.64 19.62 -12.03
CA LEU A 171 -22.42 18.42 -12.37
C LEU A 171 -22.08 17.84 -13.76
N GLU A 172 -21.89 18.70 -14.76
CA GLU A 172 -21.46 18.28 -16.10
C GLU A 172 -20.11 17.56 -16.06
N ARG A 173 -19.15 18.10 -15.28
CA ARG A 173 -17.82 17.52 -15.15
C ARG A 173 -17.85 16.19 -14.40
N PHE A 174 -18.66 16.10 -13.34
CA PHE A 174 -18.92 14.85 -12.64
C PHE A 174 -19.46 13.77 -13.59
N ASN A 175 -20.44 14.10 -14.44
CA ASN A 175 -20.99 13.15 -15.42
C ASN A 175 -19.95 12.73 -16.47
N ALA A 176 -19.12 13.67 -16.95
CA ALA A 176 -18.04 13.37 -17.88
C ALA A 176 -16.99 12.42 -17.28
N ILE A 177 -16.58 12.67 -16.04
CA ILE A 177 -15.66 11.78 -15.32
C ILE A 177 -16.30 10.41 -15.09
N SER A 178 -17.57 10.35 -14.67
CA SER A 178 -18.30 9.10 -14.48
C SER A 178 -18.29 8.23 -15.74
N GLY A 179 -18.55 8.83 -16.92
CA GLY A 179 -18.48 8.14 -18.20
C GLY A 179 -17.07 7.66 -18.57
N ALA A 180 -16.04 8.44 -18.26
CA ALA A 180 -14.65 8.06 -18.47
C ALA A 180 -14.21 6.92 -17.55
N VAL A 181 -14.62 6.93 -16.28
CA VAL A 181 -14.30 5.90 -15.27
C VAL A 181 -14.78 4.52 -15.72
N SER A 182 -15.99 4.43 -16.31
CA SER A 182 -16.50 3.14 -16.81
C SER A 182 -15.68 2.54 -17.95
N GLN A 183 -14.87 3.35 -18.65
CA GLN A 183 -14.15 2.96 -19.87
C GLN A 183 -12.63 2.85 -19.67
N ASP A 184 -12.09 3.41 -18.60
CA ASP A 184 -10.64 3.53 -18.40
C ASP A 184 -10.17 2.85 -17.10
N ALA A 185 -9.24 1.91 -17.23
CA ALA A 185 -8.72 1.15 -16.10
C ALA A 185 -7.80 1.98 -15.19
N HIS A 186 -7.01 2.88 -15.77
CA HIS A 186 -6.06 3.71 -15.04
C HIS A 186 -6.78 4.76 -14.19
N LEU A 187 -7.82 5.39 -14.74
CA LEU A 187 -8.67 6.32 -13.99
C LEU A 187 -9.40 5.61 -12.84
N ARG A 188 -9.88 4.37 -13.03
CA ARG A 188 -10.41 3.55 -11.93
C ARG A 188 -9.37 3.29 -10.85
N ALA A 189 -8.13 2.96 -11.22
CA ALA A 189 -7.06 2.75 -10.26
C ALA A 189 -6.69 4.04 -9.50
N ARG A 190 -6.69 5.21 -10.16
CA ARG A 190 -6.51 6.51 -9.50
C ARG A 190 -7.60 6.78 -8.47
N LEU A 191 -8.86 6.48 -8.81
CA LEU A 191 -9.97 6.58 -7.86
C LEU A 191 -9.84 5.62 -6.68
N ALA A 192 -9.37 4.39 -6.91
CA ALA A 192 -9.10 3.44 -5.82
C ALA A 192 -8.02 3.96 -4.86
N VAL A 193 -6.99 4.66 -5.36
CA VAL A 193 -6.00 5.33 -4.52
C VAL A 193 -6.63 6.46 -3.70
N ALA A 194 -7.45 7.32 -4.33
CA ALA A 194 -8.13 8.41 -3.63
C ALA A 194 -9.10 7.88 -2.55
N ASP A 195 -9.84 6.81 -2.86
CA ASP A 195 -10.73 6.12 -1.93
C ASP A 195 -9.96 5.52 -0.74
N ALA A 196 -8.85 4.82 -1.00
CA ALA A 196 -8.02 4.25 0.03
C ALA A 196 -7.47 5.31 0.99
N ARG A 197 -7.03 6.48 0.48
CA ARG A 197 -6.54 7.60 1.30
C ARG A 197 -7.64 8.23 2.16
N ARG A 198 -8.87 8.28 1.65
CA ARG A 198 -10.01 8.82 2.39
C ARG A 198 -10.44 7.89 3.53
N ASN A 199 -10.22 6.59 3.35
CA ASN A 199 -10.68 5.55 4.27
C ASN A 199 -9.56 5.00 5.19
N SER A 200 -8.32 5.48 5.05
CA SER A 200 -7.14 5.14 5.88
C SER A 200 -7.02 6.05 7.09
#